data_AF-A0A7V7MJP5-F1
#
_entry.id   AF-A0A7V7MJP5-F1
#
_cell.length_a   1.000
_cell.length_b   1.000
_cell.length_c   1.000
_cell.angle_alpha   90.00
_cell.angle_beta   90.00
_cell.angle_gamma   90.00
#
_symmetry.space_group_name_H-M   'P 1'
#
loop_
_entity.id
_entity.type
_entity.pdbx_description
1 polymer ?
#
loop_
_entity_poly.entity_id
_entity_poly.type
_entity_poly.pdbx_seq_one_letter_code
_entity_poly.pdbx_strand_id
1 'polypeptide(L)'
;MALGMTRPEFLVSGLSLLLNGMIESIVLDFLNEKNKLKISLEPGQSTRAQVKFEGTVVHLYLSQDEFDYWNSFFLEYCRDRGATVDHLDLEAVSQSEPKEMFDFVIQIPSFLPWNEE
;
A
#
# COMPACT_ATOMS: atom_id res chain seq x y z
N MET A 1 6.62 -5.95 8.97
CA MET A 1 6.17 -6.98 8.00
C MET A 1 6.51 -6.48 6.60
N ALA A 2 7.24 -7.25 5.79
CA ALA A 2 7.57 -6.88 4.42
C ALA A 2 6.51 -7.39 3.44
N LEU A 3 5.97 -6.48 2.64
CA LEU A 3 4.99 -6.70 1.58
C LEU A 3 5.71 -6.59 0.24
N GLY A 4 5.81 -7.69 -0.50
CA GLY A 4 6.32 -7.64 -1.86
C GLY A 4 5.19 -7.38 -2.84
N MET A 5 5.34 -6.35 -3.69
CA MET A 5 4.40 -6.06 -4.76
C MET A 5 4.86 -6.71 -6.08
N THR A 6 3.98 -7.50 -6.67
CA THR A 6 4.25 -8.14 -7.97
C THR A 6 3.92 -7.27 -9.17
N ARG A 7 3.00 -6.29 -9.02
CA ARG A 7 2.50 -5.44 -10.12
C ARG A 7 2.09 -4.03 -9.66
N PRO A 8 3.00 -3.05 -9.69
CA PRO A 8 2.74 -1.68 -9.25
C PRO A 8 1.63 -0.97 -10.02
N GLU A 9 1.39 -1.35 -11.28
CA GLU A 9 0.37 -0.76 -12.15
C GLU A 9 -1.06 -1.00 -11.65
N PHE A 10 -1.30 -2.18 -11.05
CA PHE A 10 -2.59 -2.48 -10.41
C PHE A 10 -2.79 -1.68 -9.14
N LEU A 11 -1.72 -1.39 -8.39
CA LEU A 11 -1.83 -0.54 -7.21
C LEU A 11 -2.14 0.91 -7.61
N VAL A 12 -1.47 1.49 -8.60
CA VAL A 12 -1.78 2.85 -9.10
C VAL A 12 -3.25 2.97 -9.48
N SER A 13 -3.73 2.03 -10.30
CA SER A 13 -5.12 2.04 -10.76
C SER A 13 -6.09 1.88 -9.58
N GLY A 14 -5.80 0.95 -8.67
CA GLY A 14 -6.59 0.76 -7.46
C GLY A 14 -6.64 1.99 -6.57
N LEU A 15 -5.50 2.67 -6.36
CA LEU A 15 -5.42 3.89 -5.55
C LEU A 15 -6.25 5.00 -6.21
N SER A 16 -6.13 5.19 -7.52
CA SER A 16 -6.93 6.18 -8.25
C SER A 16 -8.43 5.91 -8.14
N LEU A 17 -8.87 4.65 -8.24
CA LEU A 17 -10.28 4.29 -8.10
C LEU A 17 -10.79 4.51 -6.67
N LEU A 18 -9.97 4.20 -5.66
CA LEU A 18 -10.30 4.40 -4.25
C LEU A 18 -10.44 5.89 -3.93
N LEU A 19 -9.53 6.73 -4.42
CA LEU A 19 -9.55 8.19 -4.25
C LEU A 19 -10.83 8.82 -4.79
N ASN A 20 -11.32 8.31 -5.92
CA ASN A 20 -12.53 8.81 -6.58
C ASN A 20 -13.81 8.18 -6.02
N GLY A 21 -13.72 7.37 -4.96
CA GLY A 21 -14.88 6.70 -4.36
C GLY A 21 -15.55 5.68 -5.28
N MET A 22 -14.85 5.19 -6.31
CA MET A 22 -15.37 4.19 -7.25
C MET A 22 -15.30 2.77 -6.67
N ILE A 23 -14.40 2.55 -5.72
CA ILE A 23 -14.26 1.31 -4.95
C ILE A 23 -14.08 1.66 -3.46
N GLU A 24 -14.30 0.70 -2.57
CA GLU A 24 -14.14 0.87 -1.11
C GLU A 24 -12.79 0.36 -0.58
N SER A 25 -12.13 -0.53 -1.34
CA SER A 25 -10.86 -1.12 -0.93
C SER A 25 -10.11 -1.78 -2.08
N ILE A 26 -8.79 -1.87 -1.95
CA ILE A 26 -7.91 -2.66 -2.81
C ILE A 26 -7.53 -3.92 -2.03
N VAL A 27 -7.60 -5.10 -2.66
CA VAL A 27 -7.13 -6.35 -2.05
C VAL A 27 -5.90 -6.84 -2.79
N LEU A 28 -4.79 -6.95 -2.09
CA LEU A 28 -3.53 -7.49 -2.58
C LEU A 28 -3.27 -8.84 -1.90
N ASP A 29 -2.90 -9.85 -2.68
CA ASP A 29 -2.42 -11.11 -2.12
C ASP A 29 -0.96 -10.93 -1.70
N PHE A 30 -0.61 -11.39 -0.49
CA PHE A 30 0.79 -11.42 -0.07
C PHE A 30 1.56 -12.48 -0.88
N LEU A 31 2.86 -12.25 -1.12
CA LEU A 31 3.75 -13.18 -1.86
C LEU A 31 3.76 -14.63 -1.31
N ASN A 32 3.40 -14.80 -0.04
CA ASN A 32 3.33 -16.08 0.67
C ASN A 32 1.92 -16.71 0.69
N GLU A 33 1.01 -16.22 -0.16
CA GLU A 33 -0.31 -16.77 -0.58
C GLU A 33 -1.38 -16.99 0.50
N LYS A 34 -1.03 -17.09 1.79
CA LYS A 34 -2.00 -17.36 2.86
C LYS A 34 -2.68 -16.12 3.41
N ASN A 35 -2.02 -14.96 3.30
CA ASN A 35 -2.52 -13.71 3.84
C ASN A 35 -2.90 -12.75 2.71
N LYS A 36 -3.87 -11.87 2.99
CA LYS A 36 -4.30 -10.80 2.08
C LYS A 36 -4.18 -9.46 2.75
N LEU A 37 -3.75 -8.44 2.02
CA LEU A 37 -3.74 -7.05 2.46
C LEU A 37 -4.93 -6.34 1.83
N LYS A 38 -5.85 -5.86 2.65
CA LYS A 38 -6.96 -5.01 2.23
C LYS A 38 -6.62 -3.56 2.57
N ILE A 39 -6.42 -2.72 1.55
CA ILE A 39 -6.13 -1.29 1.71
C ILE A 39 -7.41 -0.51 1.54
N SER A 40 -7.73 0.37 2.50
CA SER A 40 -8.87 1.27 2.47
C SER A 40 -8.45 2.70 2.84
N LEU A 41 -9.18 3.69 2.34
CA LEU A 41 -9.02 5.10 2.70
C LEU A 41 -9.96 5.41 3.88
N GLU A 42 -9.42 5.92 4.98
CA GLU A 42 -10.19 6.32 6.15
C GLU A 42 -9.96 7.82 6.44
N PRO A 43 -10.81 8.71 5.91
CA PRO A 43 -10.63 10.14 6.09
C PRO A 43 -10.89 10.55 7.54
N GLY A 44 -10.07 11.47 8.06
CA GLY A 44 -10.24 12.03 9.41
C GLY A 44 -9.53 11.28 10.52
N GLN A 45 -8.73 10.24 10.22
CA GLN A 45 -7.86 9.64 11.23
C GLN A 45 -6.63 10.52 11.53
N SER A 46 -6.17 10.50 12.78
CA SER A 46 -5.03 11.32 13.24
C SER A 46 -3.66 10.67 13.01
N THR A 47 -3.63 9.39 12.66
CA THR A 47 -2.41 8.62 12.39
C THR A 47 -2.24 8.42 10.89
N ARG A 48 -1.00 8.25 10.41
CA ARG A 48 -0.73 8.01 8.98
C ARG A 48 -1.46 6.76 8.47
N ALA A 49 -1.47 5.71 9.28
CA ALA A 49 -2.24 4.50 9.04
C ALA A 49 -2.75 3.84 10.33
N GLN A 50 -3.76 3.01 10.16
CA GLN A 50 -4.22 2.04 11.15
C GLN A 50 -4.25 0.65 10.57
N VAL A 51 -4.07 -0.35 11.42
CA VAL A 51 -4.15 -1.76 11.02
C VAL A 51 -5.15 -2.51 11.88
N LYS A 52 -5.89 -3.41 11.24
CA LYS A 52 -6.74 -4.40 11.91
C LYS A 52 -6.47 -5.78 11.32
N PHE A 53 -6.22 -6.75 12.18
CA PHE A 53 -6.02 -8.14 11.78
C PHE A 53 -7.34 -8.90 11.89
N GLU A 54 -7.81 -9.46 10.77
CA GLU A 54 -9.06 -10.23 10.70
C GLU A 54 -8.81 -11.58 10.01
N GLY A 55 -8.50 -12.58 10.82
CA GLY A 55 -8.13 -13.90 10.32
C GLY A 55 -6.85 -13.86 9.49
N THR A 56 -6.94 -14.19 8.20
CA THR A 56 -5.83 -14.11 7.26
C THR A 56 -5.78 -12.78 6.49
N VAL A 57 -6.71 -11.86 6.75
CA VAL A 57 -6.75 -10.56 6.10
C VAL A 57 -6.20 -9.51 7.04
N VAL A 58 -5.19 -8.78 6.57
CA VAL A 58 -4.67 -7.58 7.21
C VAL A 58 -5.37 -6.39 6.57
N HIS A 59 -6.18 -5.68 7.34
CA HIS A 59 -6.83 -4.45 6.90
C HIS A 59 -5.92 -3.27 7.24
N LEU A 60 -5.51 -2.53 6.22
CA LEU A 60 -4.70 -1.32 6.30
C LEU A 60 -5.57 -0.12 5.93
N TYR A 61 -5.76 0.78 6.88
CA TYR A 61 -6.52 2.01 6.72
C TYR A 61 -5.54 3.18 6.60
N LEU A 62 -5.50 3.82 5.43
CA LEU A 62 -4.61 4.94 5.16
C LEU A 62 -5.33 6.26 5.41
N SER A 63 -4.60 7.23 5.94
CA SER A 63 -5.08 8.61 6.07
C SER A 63 -5.10 9.24 4.68
N GLN A 64 -5.85 10.33 4.51
CA GLN A 64 -5.87 11.05 3.24
C GLN A 64 -4.46 11.47 2.80
N ASP A 65 -3.67 12.03 3.72
CA ASP A 65 -2.32 12.51 3.42
C ASP A 65 -1.38 11.36 3.01
N GLU A 66 -1.40 10.24 3.74
CA GLU A 66 -0.59 9.07 3.39
C GLU A 66 -1.02 8.46 2.06
N PHE A 67 -2.33 8.45 1.81
CA PHE A 67 -2.91 7.95 0.59
C PHE A 67 -2.48 8.78 -0.62
N ASP A 68 -2.55 10.11 -0.52
CA ASP A 68 -2.14 11.03 -1.57
C ASP A 68 -0.63 10.94 -1.84
N TYR A 69 0.17 10.73 -0.79
CA TYR A 69 1.59 10.42 -0.90
C TYR A 69 1.84 9.14 -1.70
N TRP A 70 1.17 8.04 -1.36
CA TRP A 70 1.31 6.77 -2.10
C TRP A 70 0.89 6.91 -3.55
N ASN A 71 -0.26 7.54 -3.80
CA ASN A 71 -0.76 7.72 -5.16
C ASN A 71 0.23 8.54 -6.00
N SER A 72 0.75 9.64 -5.46
CA SER A 72 1.75 10.48 -6.14
C SER A 72 3.04 9.71 -6.42
N PHE A 73 3.53 8.97 -5.42
CA PHE A 73 4.73 8.14 -5.55
C PHE A 73 4.60 7.10 -6.67
N PHE A 74 3.51 6.32 -6.67
CA PHE A 74 3.35 5.27 -7.66
C PHE A 74 3.05 5.82 -9.07
N LEU A 75 2.41 7.01 -9.18
CA LEU A 75 2.27 7.71 -10.45
C LEU A 75 3.61 8.16 -11.01
N GLU A 76 4.50 8.71 -10.17
CA GLU A 76 5.87 9.07 -10.55
C GLU A 76 6.68 7.83 -10.96
N TYR A 77 6.61 6.76 -10.16
CA TYR A 77 7.24 5.48 -10.48
C TYR A 77 6.84 4.95 -11.87
N CYS A 78 5.54 4.97 -12.18
CA CYS A 78 5.04 4.53 -13.48
C CYS A 78 5.44 5.48 -14.62
N ARG A 79 5.50 6.79 -14.37
CA ARG A 79 5.93 7.81 -15.35
C ARG A 79 7.40 7.62 -15.72
N ASP A 80 8.27 7.51 -14.72
CA ASP A 80 9.72 7.54 -14.90
C ASP A 80 10.32 6.14 -15.07
N ARG A 81 9.50 5.10 -14.93
CA ARG A 81 9.93 3.70 -14.93
C ARG A 81 11.05 3.43 -13.93
N GLY A 82 10.92 4.00 -12.74
CA GLY A 82 11.92 3.90 -11.69
C GLY A 82 11.47 4.63 -10.43
N ALA A 83 11.88 4.12 -9.28
CA ALA A 83 11.70 4.80 -8.01
C ALA A 83 13.02 5.40 -7.55
N THR A 84 12.95 6.52 -6.85
CA THR A 84 14.08 7.11 -6.13
C THR A 84 14.48 6.30 -4.89
N VAL A 85 13.62 5.39 -4.45
CA VAL A 85 13.78 4.50 -3.29
C VAL A 85 13.39 3.07 -3.67
N ASP A 86 13.95 2.07 -2.98
CA ASP A 86 13.64 0.65 -3.17
C ASP A 86 12.48 0.14 -2.29
N HIS A 87 12.02 0.94 -1.34
CA HIS A 87 10.88 0.62 -0.48
C HIS A 87 10.11 1.86 0.00
N LEU A 88 8.86 1.65 0.44
CA LEU A 88 8.08 2.60 1.21
C LEU A 88 7.84 2.05 2.61
N ASP A 89 8.17 2.86 3.62
CA ASP A 89 7.91 2.56 5.03
C ASP A 89 6.63 3.24 5.52
N LEU A 90 5.83 2.48 6.24
CA LEU A 90 4.62 2.94 6.88
C LEU A 90 4.49 2.38 8.29
N GLU A 91 4.46 3.27 9.27
CA GLU A 91 4.08 2.93 10.64
C GLU A 91 2.55 2.98 10.76
N ALA A 92 1.96 1.86 11.17
CA ALA A 92 0.53 1.74 11.42
C ALA A 92 0.24 1.43 12.89
N VAL A 93 -0.78 2.07 13.44
CA VAL A 93 -1.24 1.80 14.81
C VAL A 93 -2.34 0.74 14.78
N SER A 94 -2.31 -0.23 15.71
CA SER A 94 -3.38 -1.21 15.84
C SER A 94 -4.70 -0.55 16.21
N GLN A 95 -5.74 -0.81 15.44
CA GLN A 95 -7.09 -0.32 15.74
C GLN A 95 -7.68 -1.01 16.98
N SER A 96 -7.28 -2.26 17.25
CA SER A 96 -7.68 -3.03 18.43
C SER A 96 -6.87 -2.66 19.68
N GLU A 97 -5.58 -2.34 19.51
CA GLU A 97 -4.65 -2.07 20.61
C GLU A 97 -3.80 -0.82 20.32
N PRO A 98 -4.31 0.41 20.55
CA PRO A 98 -3.67 1.65 20.06
C PRO A 98 -2.24 1.96 20.52
N LYS A 99 -1.69 1.16 21.44
CA LYS A 99 -0.29 1.24 21.89
C LYS A 99 0.66 0.35 21.09
N GLU A 100 0.12 -0.58 20.31
CA GLU A 100 0.86 -1.48 19.45
C GLU A 100 1.06 -0.83 18.08
N MET A 101 2.32 -0.78 17.64
CA MET A 101 2.73 -0.19 16.37
C MET A 101 3.28 -1.29 15.46
N PHE A 102 2.97 -1.18 14.18
CA PHE A 102 3.37 -2.13 13.16
C PHE A 102 4.08 -1.41 12.02
N ASP A 103 5.29 -1.87 11.72
CA ASP A 103 6.03 -1.39 10.56
C ASP A 103 5.65 -2.19 9.32
N PHE A 104 5.12 -1.51 8.31
CA PHE A 104 4.85 -2.04 6.98
C PHE A 104 5.93 -1.53 6.03
N VAL A 105 6.62 -2.48 5.39
CA VAL A 105 7.61 -2.16 4.36
C VAL A 105 7.09 -2.67 3.04
N ILE A 106 6.74 -1.77 2.14
CA ILE A 106 6.36 -2.12 0.77
C ILE A 106 7.60 -2.09 -0.09
N GLN A 107 8.02 -3.26 -0.56
CA GLN A 107 9.14 -3.38 -1.48
C GLN A 107 8.70 -2.92 -2.87
N ILE A 108 9.42 -1.93 -3.42
CA ILE A 108 9.16 -1.39 -4.75
C ILE A 108 10.03 -2.17 -5.72
N PRO A 109 9.45 -2.86 -6.72
CA PRO A 109 10.26 -3.59 -7.68
C PRO A 109 11.14 -2.61 -8.44
N SER A 110 12.44 -2.90 -8.51
CA SER A 110 13.30 -2.22 -9.48
C SER A 110 12.73 -2.47 -10.87
N PHE A 111 12.62 -1.41 -11.67
CA PHE A 111 12.38 -1.60 -13.09
C PHE A 111 13.59 -2.36 -13.62
N LEU A 112 13.45 -3.67 -13.82
CA LEU A 112 14.38 -4.39 -14.69
C LEU A 112 14.27 -3.67 -16.03
N PRO A 113 15.39 -3.19 -16.62
CA PRO A 113 15.35 -2.69 -17.98
C PRO A 113 14.65 -3.77 -18.79
N TRP A 114 13.62 -3.38 -19.53
CA TRP A 114 12.97 -4.26 -20.49
C TRP A 114 14.11 -4.85 -21.31
N ASN A 115 14.37 -6.16 -21.16
CA ASN A 115 15.39 -6.81 -21.96
C ASN A 115 15.00 -6.52 -23.40
N GLU A 116 15.80 -5.70 -24.07
CA GLU A 116 15.81 -5.62 -25.52
C GLU A 116 16.19 -7.04 -25.97
N GLU A 117 15.19 -7.84 -26.36
CA GLU A 117 15.42 -9.04 -27.15
C GLU A 117 16.09 -8.69 -28.48
#